data_AF-A0A543Q319-F1
#
_entry.id   AF-A0A543Q319-F1
#
_cell.length_a   1.000
_cell.length_b   1.000
_cell.length_c   1.000
_cell.angle_alpha   90.00
_cell.angle_beta   90.00
_cell.angle_gamma   90.00
#
_symmetry.space_group_name_H-M   'P 1'
#
loop_
_entity.id
_entity.type
_entity.pdbx_description
1 polymer ?
#
loop_
_entity_poly.entity_id
_entity_poly.type
_entity_poly.pdbx_seq_one_letter_code
_entity_poly.pdbx_strand_id
1 'polypeptide(L)'
;MFDKKFKHSFSLAISAGLLSSLFFSVTFVLNKALDNAGYSWQWSASLRYLITLPILLVIFLFVKNKRPLLDSLKKRPILWMLWGTVGFGLFYAPLTLAAFYGPAWLVAGLWQITILAGMLLDGLISRNHDSETCPRRFPWRSFVISLAMLFGVLLILWDHLMTTTFHDSLFIALPVLLACFAYPLGNPDDYQQNRSGCGFHGPHAGDDHRQSAILVCFGYLGAD
;
A
#
# COMPACT_ATOMS: atom_id res chain seq x y z
N MET A 1 30.85 -12.91 -14.48
CA MET A 1 29.62 -12.55 -15.22
C MET A 1 28.39 -12.39 -14.31
N PHE A 2 28.28 -13.13 -13.19
CA PHE A 2 27.19 -13.00 -12.20
C PHE A 2 27.12 -11.64 -11.47
N ASP A 3 28.26 -11.03 -11.17
CA ASP A 3 28.34 -9.78 -10.37
C ASP A 3 27.72 -8.56 -11.08
N LYS A 4 27.94 -8.40 -12.40
CA LYS A 4 27.36 -7.28 -13.17
C LYS A 4 25.82 -7.34 -13.23
N LYS A 5 25.24 -8.53 -13.36
CA LYS A 5 23.77 -8.71 -13.44
C LYS A 5 23.12 -8.42 -12.08
N PHE A 6 23.73 -8.90 -11.00
CA PHE A 6 23.29 -8.62 -9.63
C PHE A 6 23.39 -7.13 -9.29
N LYS A 7 24.53 -6.48 -9.58
CA LYS A 7 24.74 -5.05 -9.32
C LYS A 7 23.76 -4.17 -10.12
N HIS A 8 23.42 -4.57 -11.35
CA HIS A 8 22.42 -3.89 -12.18
C HIS A 8 21.01 -4.00 -11.56
N SER A 9 20.55 -5.19 -11.22
CA SER A 9 19.24 -5.38 -10.55
C SER A 9 19.17 -4.69 -9.19
N PHE A 10 20.25 -4.69 -8.42
CA PHE A 10 20.31 -4.03 -7.12
C PHE A 10 20.22 -2.50 -7.24
N SER A 11 20.98 -1.91 -8.16
CA SER A 11 20.93 -0.47 -8.44
C SER A 11 19.55 -0.04 -8.97
N LEU A 12 18.92 -0.88 -9.79
CA LEU A 12 17.57 -0.64 -10.31
C LEU A 12 16.54 -0.69 -9.17
N ALA A 13 16.63 -1.66 -8.26
CA ALA A 13 15.73 -1.76 -7.11
C ALA A 13 15.85 -0.54 -6.17
N ILE A 14 17.07 -0.09 -5.87
CA ILE A 14 17.29 1.10 -5.02
C ILE A 14 16.74 2.36 -5.68
N SER A 15 17.07 2.57 -6.97
CA SER A 15 16.59 3.75 -7.70
C SER A 15 15.06 3.77 -7.83
N ALA A 16 14.43 2.62 -8.10
CA ALA A 16 12.98 2.49 -8.11
C ALA A 16 12.37 2.77 -6.74
N GLY A 17 12.98 2.28 -5.65
CA GLY A 17 12.53 2.55 -4.28
C GLY A 17 12.63 4.04 -3.90
N LEU A 18 13.74 4.69 -4.23
CA LEU A 18 13.92 6.13 -4.03
C LEU A 18 12.93 6.96 -4.84
N LEU A 19 12.74 6.61 -6.12
CA LEU A 19 11.81 7.29 -7.00
C LEU A 19 10.37 7.13 -6.50
N SER A 20 10.00 5.93 -6.05
CA SER A 20 8.70 5.67 -5.42
C SER A 20 8.51 6.51 -4.15
N SER A 21 9.50 6.55 -3.25
CA SER A 21 9.47 7.37 -2.03
C SER A 21 9.31 8.87 -2.34
N LEU A 22 9.99 9.36 -3.38
CA LEU A 22 9.86 10.74 -3.85
C LEU A 22 8.41 11.03 -4.28
N PHE A 23 7.85 10.24 -5.19
CA PHE A 23 6.47 10.44 -5.64
C PHE A 23 5.46 10.30 -4.50
N PHE A 24 5.71 9.37 -3.58
CA PHE A 24 4.89 9.19 -2.39
C PHE A 24 4.89 10.44 -1.50
N SER A 25 6.06 11.03 -1.25
CA SER A 25 6.19 12.27 -0.47
C SER A 25 5.57 13.48 -1.18
N VAL A 26 5.80 13.63 -2.49
CA VAL A 26 5.19 14.70 -3.31
C VAL A 26 3.67 14.66 -3.24
N THR A 27 3.06 13.48 -3.09
CA THR A 27 1.60 13.35 -2.97
C THR A 27 1.04 14.11 -1.76
N PHE A 28 1.70 14.06 -0.60
CA PHE A 28 1.24 14.80 0.59
C PHE A 28 1.39 16.30 0.42
N VAL A 29 2.50 16.74 -0.19
CA VAL A 29 2.74 18.15 -0.50
C VAL A 29 1.69 18.67 -1.48
N LEU A 30 1.39 17.91 -2.53
CA LEU A 30 0.39 18.27 -3.53
C LEU A 30 -1.03 18.30 -2.94
N ASN A 31 -1.38 17.32 -2.10
CA ASN A 31 -2.67 17.33 -1.39
C ASN A 31 -2.85 18.62 -0.59
N LYS A 32 -1.80 19.07 0.11
CA LYS A 32 -1.85 20.31 0.87
C LYS A 32 -1.82 21.57 -0.02
N ALA A 33 -1.10 21.52 -1.14
CA ALA A 33 -1.11 22.61 -2.11
C ALA A 33 -2.50 22.84 -2.72
N LEU A 34 -3.23 21.75 -3.00
CA LEU A 34 -4.61 21.83 -3.51
C LEU A 34 -5.57 22.39 -2.44
N ASP A 35 -5.42 21.97 -1.19
CA ASP A 35 -6.17 22.53 -0.06
C ASP A 35 -5.92 24.05 0.09
N ASN A 36 -4.66 24.47 0.10
CA ASN A 36 -4.29 25.89 0.18
C ASN A 36 -4.82 26.72 -0.99
N ALA A 37 -5.05 26.10 -2.16
CA ALA A 37 -5.65 26.73 -3.33
C ALA A 37 -7.20 26.78 -3.25
N GLY A 38 -7.81 26.27 -2.18
CA GLY A 38 -9.25 26.28 -1.93
C GLY A 38 -10.03 25.14 -2.60
N TYR A 39 -9.35 24.10 -3.10
CA TYR A 39 -10.04 22.93 -3.67
C TYR A 39 -10.63 22.05 -2.56
N SER A 40 -11.82 21.50 -2.81
CA SER A 40 -12.43 20.55 -1.88
C SER A 40 -11.65 19.24 -1.82
N TRP A 41 -11.66 18.58 -0.66
CA TRP A 41 -10.97 17.31 -0.47
C TRP A 41 -11.49 16.21 -1.41
N GLN A 42 -12.77 16.23 -1.79
CA GLN A 42 -13.35 15.28 -2.76
C GLN A 42 -12.76 15.48 -4.17
N TRP A 43 -12.51 16.74 -4.55
CA TRP A 43 -11.90 17.05 -5.83
C TRP A 43 -10.44 16.60 -5.86
N SER A 44 -9.69 16.88 -4.80
CA SER A 44 -8.32 16.39 -4.62
C SER A 44 -8.25 14.85 -4.66
N ALA A 45 -9.20 14.17 -4.00
CA ALA A 45 -9.31 12.72 -4.04
C ALA A 45 -9.53 12.17 -5.46
N SER A 46 -10.44 12.80 -6.20
CA SER A 46 -10.82 12.38 -7.55
C SER A 46 -9.70 12.61 -8.56
N LEU A 47 -8.96 13.72 -8.44
CA LEU A 47 -7.90 14.10 -9.36
C LEU A 47 -6.78 13.06 -9.41
N ARG A 48 -6.42 12.46 -8.27
CA ARG A 48 -5.42 11.37 -8.24
C ARG A 48 -5.83 10.20 -9.12
N TYR A 49 -7.10 9.78 -9.07
CA TYR A 49 -7.60 8.68 -9.89
C TYR A 49 -7.72 9.07 -11.36
N LEU A 50 -8.15 10.29 -11.65
CA LEU A 50 -8.21 10.81 -13.02
C LEU A 50 -6.82 10.84 -13.68
N ILE A 51 -5.76 11.13 -12.94
CA ILE A 51 -4.37 11.11 -13.46
C ILE A 51 -3.80 9.69 -13.47
N THR A 52 -4.10 8.86 -12.48
CA THR A 52 -3.55 7.50 -12.36
C THR A 52 -4.17 6.54 -13.39
N LEU A 53 -5.46 6.69 -13.70
CA LEU A 53 -6.19 5.83 -14.64
C LEU A 53 -5.56 5.79 -16.06
N PRO A 54 -5.22 6.92 -16.72
CA PRO A 54 -4.58 6.88 -18.04
C PRO A 54 -3.18 6.24 -17.97
N ILE A 55 -2.41 6.47 -16.91
CA ILE A 55 -1.11 5.82 -16.71
C ILE A 55 -1.29 4.30 -16.60
N LEU A 56 -2.26 3.85 -15.80
CA LEU A 56 -2.57 2.44 -15.65
C LEU A 56 -3.06 1.83 -16.97
N LEU A 57 -3.86 2.56 -17.74
CA LEU A 57 -4.33 2.14 -19.06
C LEU A 57 -3.16 1.94 -20.02
N VAL A 58 -2.21 2.88 -20.06
CA VAL A 58 -0.99 2.77 -20.87
C VAL A 58 -0.20 1.53 -20.47
N ILE A 59 0.04 1.30 -19.17
CA ILE A 59 0.73 0.10 -18.69
C ILE A 59 -0.02 -1.16 -19.13
N PHE A 60 -1.34 -1.21 -18.93
CA PHE A 60 -2.19 -2.32 -19.34
C PHE A 60 -2.14 -2.58 -20.85
N LEU A 61 -1.93 -1.56 -21.68
CA LEU A 61 -1.75 -1.74 -23.12
C LEU A 61 -0.45 -2.50 -23.44
N PHE A 62 0.62 -2.29 -22.68
CA PHE A 62 1.93 -2.93 -22.88
C PHE A 62 2.09 -4.30 -22.19
N VAL A 63 1.18 -4.71 -21.31
CA VAL A 63 1.21 -6.06 -20.68
C VAL A 63 0.99 -7.15 -21.73
N LYS A 64 1.93 -8.09 -21.84
CA LYS A 64 1.89 -9.19 -22.84
C LYS A 64 0.77 -10.21 -22.60
N ASN A 65 0.43 -10.52 -21.34
CA ASN A 65 -0.59 -11.52 -21.00
C ASN A 65 -1.77 -10.93 -20.20
N LYS A 66 -2.82 -10.48 -20.89
CA LYS A 66 -3.99 -9.79 -20.29
C LYS A 66 -5.14 -10.73 -19.93
N ARG A 67 -5.13 -11.95 -20.47
CA ARG A 67 -6.19 -12.95 -20.32
C ARG A 67 -6.51 -13.29 -18.85
N PRO A 68 -5.53 -13.62 -17.99
CA PRO A 68 -5.82 -13.96 -16.59
C PRO A 68 -6.46 -12.80 -15.82
N LEU A 69 -6.05 -11.55 -16.09
CA LEU A 69 -6.65 -10.36 -15.47
C LEU A 69 -8.12 -10.20 -15.88
N LEU A 70 -8.39 -10.29 -17.19
CA LEU A 70 -9.73 -10.14 -17.74
C LEU A 70 -10.66 -11.27 -17.32
N ASP A 71 -10.14 -12.50 -17.20
CA ASP A 71 -10.91 -13.65 -16.74
C ASP A 71 -11.27 -13.54 -15.26
N SER A 72 -10.35 -13.08 -14.41
CA SER A 72 -10.63 -12.80 -12.99
C SER A 72 -11.65 -11.67 -12.83
N LEU A 73 -11.56 -10.62 -13.66
CA LEU A 73 -12.51 -9.50 -13.65
C LEU A 73 -13.93 -9.95 -14.02
N LYS A 74 -14.05 -10.86 -15.00
CA LYS A 74 -15.33 -11.42 -15.44
C LYS A 74 -15.93 -12.41 -14.44
N LYS A 75 -15.10 -13.21 -13.77
CA LYS A 75 -15.57 -14.25 -12.83
C LYS A 75 -16.17 -13.68 -11.56
N ARG A 76 -15.64 -12.56 -11.02
CA ARG A 76 -16.13 -11.94 -9.77
C ARG A 76 -16.09 -10.40 -9.81
N PRO A 77 -16.92 -9.76 -10.63
CA PRO A 77 -16.88 -8.31 -10.84
C PRO A 77 -17.20 -7.52 -9.56
N ILE A 78 -18.19 -7.96 -8.78
CA ILE A 78 -18.61 -7.27 -7.54
C ILE A 78 -17.49 -7.33 -6.49
N LEU A 79 -16.85 -8.48 -6.33
CA LEU A 79 -15.76 -8.65 -5.37
C LEU A 79 -14.56 -7.79 -5.76
N TRP A 80 -14.24 -7.75 -7.06
CA TRP A 80 -13.18 -6.89 -7.58
C TRP A 80 -13.47 -5.40 -7.39
N MET A 81 -14.72 -4.98 -7.62
CA MET A 81 -15.14 -3.59 -7.40
C MET A 81 -15.12 -3.22 -5.91
N LEU A 82 -15.53 -4.12 -5.01
CA LEU A 82 -15.47 -3.90 -3.56
C LEU A 82 -14.03 -3.73 -3.08
N TRP A 83 -13.14 -4.68 -3.39
CA TRP A 83 -11.73 -4.60 -2.98
C TRP A 83 -10.98 -3.45 -3.67
N GLY A 84 -11.30 -3.15 -4.93
CA GLY A 84 -10.82 -1.95 -5.61
C GLY A 84 -11.28 -0.67 -4.94
N THR A 85 -12.54 -0.60 -4.50
CA THR A 85 -13.07 0.57 -3.77
C THR A 85 -12.44 0.71 -2.40
N VAL A 86 -12.13 -0.39 -1.71
CA VAL A 86 -11.42 -0.38 -0.42
C VAL A 86 -9.96 0.05 -0.59
N GLY A 87 -9.23 -0.55 -1.52
CA GLY A 87 -7.80 -0.29 -1.73
C GLY A 87 -7.51 1.06 -2.40
N PHE A 88 -8.39 1.53 -3.27
CA PHE A 88 -8.28 2.85 -3.88
C PHE A 88 -9.10 3.88 -3.09
N GLY A 89 -10.43 3.80 -3.12
CA GLY A 89 -11.32 4.82 -2.53
C GLY A 89 -11.16 5.01 -1.01
N LEU A 90 -11.30 3.93 -0.22
CA LEU A 90 -11.27 4.00 1.25
C LEU A 90 -9.87 4.26 1.81
N PHE A 91 -8.84 4.02 1.01
CA PHE A 91 -7.47 4.39 1.32
C PHE A 91 -7.23 5.89 1.15
N TYR A 92 -7.55 6.44 -0.02
CA TYR A 92 -7.10 7.78 -0.37
C TYR A 92 -8.05 8.88 0.11
N ALA A 93 -9.36 8.64 0.12
CA ALA A 93 -10.32 9.63 0.55
C ALA A 93 -10.08 10.09 2.01
N PRO A 94 -9.85 9.18 2.99
CA PRO A 94 -9.48 9.59 4.34
C PRO A 94 -8.13 10.31 4.40
N LEU A 95 -7.19 9.96 3.52
CA LEU A 95 -5.89 10.63 3.44
C LEU A 95 -6.00 12.09 3.01
N THR A 96 -6.81 12.35 1.99
CA THR A 96 -7.08 13.71 1.51
C THR A 96 -7.89 14.52 2.50
N LEU A 97 -8.79 13.86 3.26
CA LEU A 97 -9.52 14.49 4.34
C LEU A 97 -8.55 14.91 5.47
N ALA A 98 -7.64 14.03 5.89
CA ALA A 98 -6.64 14.37 6.90
C ALA A 98 -5.70 15.51 6.46
N ALA A 99 -5.36 15.58 5.18
CA ALA A 99 -4.54 16.66 4.62
C ALA A 99 -5.23 18.03 4.61
N PHE A 100 -6.57 18.06 4.68
CA PHE A 100 -7.35 19.28 4.84
C PHE A 100 -7.18 19.87 6.25
N TYR A 101 -7.29 19.02 7.27
CA TYR A 101 -7.24 19.46 8.69
C TYR A 101 -5.81 19.63 9.22
N GLY A 102 -4.81 18.97 8.62
CA GLY A 102 -3.44 18.95 9.12
C GLY A 102 -2.41 19.40 8.07
N PRO A 103 -1.17 19.72 8.51
CA PRO A 103 -0.09 19.97 7.57
C PRO A 103 0.42 18.65 6.95
N ALA A 104 0.97 18.72 5.74
CA ALA A 104 1.40 17.55 4.95
C ALA A 104 2.39 16.65 5.70
N TRP A 105 3.32 17.24 6.45
CA TRP A 105 4.34 16.52 7.21
C TRP A 105 3.74 15.67 8.34
N LEU A 106 2.65 16.11 8.94
CA LEU A 106 1.97 15.43 10.04
C LEU A 106 1.25 14.17 9.53
N VAL A 107 0.52 14.32 8.41
CA VAL A 107 -0.16 13.21 7.74
C VAL A 107 0.85 12.17 7.24
N ALA A 108 1.96 12.62 6.65
CA ALA A 108 3.04 11.73 6.21
C ALA A 108 3.73 11.00 7.37
N GLY A 109 3.85 11.65 8.54
CA GLY A 109 4.33 11.02 9.76
C GLY A 109 3.38 9.91 10.25
N LEU A 110 2.11 10.23 10.42
CA LEU A 110 1.08 9.28 10.86
C LEU A 110 0.93 8.10 9.89
N TRP A 111 1.27 8.29 8.62
CA TRP A 111 1.29 7.23 7.62
C TRP A 111 2.20 6.05 8.00
N GLN A 112 3.24 6.27 8.80
CA GLN A 112 4.17 5.21 9.24
C GLN A 112 3.46 4.14 10.09
N ILE A 113 2.29 4.44 10.68
CA ILE A 113 1.45 3.46 11.39
C ILE A 113 1.06 2.30 10.46
N THR A 114 0.97 2.53 9.14
CA THR A 114 0.67 1.49 8.13
C THR A 114 1.64 0.32 8.20
N ILE A 115 2.92 0.56 8.53
CA ILE A 115 3.92 -0.51 8.64
C ILE A 115 3.53 -1.48 9.78
N LEU A 116 3.11 -0.94 10.93
CA LEU A 116 2.64 -1.75 12.05
C LEU A 116 1.29 -2.41 11.75
N ALA A 117 0.36 -1.68 11.10
CA ALA A 117 -0.94 -2.22 10.70
C ALA A 117 -0.79 -3.43 9.76
N GLY A 118 0.12 -3.34 8.78
CA GLY A 118 0.44 -4.44 7.88
C GLY A 118 1.01 -5.67 8.60
N MET A 119 1.96 -5.47 9.52
CA MET A 119 2.54 -6.57 10.33
C MET A 119 1.49 -7.21 11.25
N LEU A 120 0.59 -6.41 11.84
CA LEU A 120 -0.46 -6.90 12.73
C LEU A 120 -1.53 -7.68 11.96
N LEU A 121 -1.94 -7.19 10.79
CA LEU A 121 -2.86 -7.89 9.89
C LEU A 121 -2.26 -9.19 9.38
N ASP A 122 -0.97 -9.23 9.04
CA ASP A 122 -0.28 -10.47 8.65
C ASP A 122 -0.36 -11.53 9.76
N GLY A 123 -0.09 -11.13 11.01
CA GLY A 123 -0.19 -12.00 12.17
C GLY A 123 -1.63 -12.45 12.48
N LEU A 124 -2.62 -11.57 12.31
CA LEU A 124 -4.03 -11.85 12.61
C LEU A 124 -4.67 -12.79 11.57
N ILE A 125 -4.42 -12.53 10.28
CA ILE A 125 -4.97 -13.31 9.17
C ILE A 125 -4.31 -14.70 9.13
N SER A 126 -3.00 -14.79 9.34
CA SER A 126 -2.28 -16.07 9.37
C SER A 126 -2.77 -16.99 10.50
N ARG A 127 -3.15 -16.43 11.66
CA ARG A 127 -3.58 -17.21 12.83
C ARG A 127 -4.97 -17.84 12.68
N ASN A 128 -5.83 -17.24 11.85
CA ASN A 128 -7.20 -17.73 11.63
C ASN A 128 -7.28 -18.85 10.58
N HIS A 129 -6.23 -19.07 9.78
CA HIS A 129 -6.30 -19.92 8.59
C HIS A 129 -5.30 -21.11 8.58
N ASP A 130 -4.33 -21.15 9.50
CA ASP A 130 -3.34 -22.23 9.64
C ASP A 130 -3.11 -22.60 11.12
N SER A 131 -3.74 -23.68 11.56
CA SER A 131 -3.44 -24.33 12.84
C SER A 131 -2.44 -25.49 12.72
N GLU A 132 -1.91 -25.84 11.54
CA GLU A 132 -1.24 -27.16 11.39
C GLU A 132 0.11 -27.21 10.64
N THR A 133 0.55 -26.25 9.80
CA THR A 133 1.76 -26.53 8.97
C THR A 133 2.92 -25.54 8.96
N CYS A 134 2.80 -24.30 9.44
CA CYS A 134 3.97 -23.42 9.64
C CYS A 134 3.65 -22.25 10.61
N PRO A 135 4.06 -22.29 11.89
CA PRO A 135 3.95 -21.12 12.74
C PRO A 135 4.88 -20.02 12.23
N ARG A 136 4.33 -19.01 11.55
CA ARG A 136 5.10 -17.80 11.21
C ARG A 136 5.58 -17.15 12.50
N ARG A 137 6.90 -17.11 12.70
CA ARG A 137 7.51 -16.33 13.78
C ARG A 137 7.31 -14.86 13.47
N PHE A 138 6.70 -14.16 14.42
CA PHE A 138 6.56 -12.71 14.36
C PHE A 138 7.95 -12.07 14.16
N PRO A 139 8.16 -11.23 13.11
CA PRO A 139 9.46 -10.67 12.78
C PRO A 139 9.85 -9.56 13.75
N TRP A 140 10.26 -9.94 14.97
CA TRP A 140 10.53 -9.04 16.09
C TRP A 140 11.54 -7.94 15.75
N ARG A 141 12.56 -8.25 14.93
CA ARG A 141 13.57 -7.27 14.48
C ARG A 141 12.93 -6.13 13.68
N SER A 142 12.08 -6.46 12.70
CA SER A 142 11.38 -5.47 11.87
C SER A 142 10.36 -4.68 12.69
N PHE A 143 9.71 -5.32 13.64
CA PHE A 143 8.75 -4.66 14.54
C PHE A 143 9.44 -3.59 15.42
N VAL A 144 10.57 -3.92 16.04
CA VAL A 144 11.33 -2.97 16.88
C VAL A 144 11.83 -1.76 16.07
N ILE A 145 12.34 -1.99 14.84
CA ILE A 145 12.76 -0.89 13.95
C ILE A 145 11.57 0.00 13.58
N SER A 146 10.41 -0.59 13.29
CA SER A 146 9.19 0.15 12.97
C SER A 146 8.69 0.97 14.17
N LEU A 147 8.81 0.41 15.39
CA LEU A 147 8.47 1.12 16.62
C LEU A 147 9.40 2.31 16.87
N ALA A 148 10.70 2.17 16.59
CA ALA A 148 11.66 3.27 16.67
C ALA A 148 11.35 4.40 15.67
N MET A 149 10.97 4.06 14.44
CA MET A 149 10.52 5.05 13.43
C MET A 149 9.27 5.78 13.90
N LEU A 150 8.28 5.06 14.43
CA LEU A 150 7.04 5.63 14.94
C LEU A 150 7.30 6.53 16.15
N PHE A 151 8.23 6.16 17.03
CA PHE A 151 8.64 7.02 18.14
C PHE A 151 9.21 8.36 17.64
N GLY A 152 10.05 8.34 16.60
CA GLY A 152 10.52 9.55 15.94
C GLY A 152 9.39 10.43 15.43
N VAL A 153 8.37 9.84 14.80
CA VAL A 153 7.17 10.55 14.36
C VAL A 153 6.41 11.15 15.55
N LEU A 154 6.24 10.41 16.64
CA LEU A 154 5.53 10.89 17.83
C LEU A 154 6.20 12.13 18.45
N LEU A 155 7.53 12.20 18.42
CA LEU A 155 8.26 13.39 18.89
C LEU A 155 7.92 14.63 18.06
N ILE A 156 7.81 14.48 16.74
CA ILE A 156 7.42 15.57 15.85
C ILE A 156 5.93 15.91 16.04
N LEU A 157 5.09 14.90 16.30
CA LEU A 157 3.65 15.06 16.54
C LEU A 157 3.36 15.82 17.84
N TRP A 158 4.21 15.64 18.86
CA TRP A 158 4.03 16.20 20.19
C TRP A 158 3.90 17.73 20.18
N ASP A 159 4.76 18.40 19.41
CA ASP A 159 4.76 19.86 19.29
C ASP A 159 3.46 20.39 18.64
N HIS A 160 2.92 19.65 17.67
CA HIS A 160 1.67 20.01 17.01
C HIS A 160 0.44 19.78 17.87
N LEU A 161 0.43 18.70 18.67
CA LEU A 161 -0.69 18.37 19.56
C LEU A 161 -0.86 19.41 20.68
N MET A 162 0.23 20.06 21.10
CA MET A 162 0.20 21.10 22.14
C MET A 162 -0.30 22.45 21.62
N THR A 163 -0.28 22.67 20.31
CA THR A 163 -0.60 23.95 19.67
C THR A 163 -1.96 23.95 18.96
N THR A 164 -2.60 22.78 18.80
CA THR A 164 -3.78 22.59 17.96
C THR A 164 -5.01 22.21 18.77
N THR A 165 -6.20 22.55 18.27
CA THR A 165 -7.47 22.15 18.88
C THR A 165 -7.66 20.63 18.82
N PHE A 166 -8.20 20.04 19.90
CA PHE A 166 -8.44 18.60 19.99
C PHE A 166 -9.30 18.04 18.84
N HIS A 167 -10.28 18.83 18.39
CA HIS A 167 -11.15 18.49 17.28
C HIS A 167 -10.35 18.27 15.99
N ASP A 168 -9.51 19.23 15.58
CA ASP A 168 -8.72 19.11 14.34
C ASP A 168 -7.75 17.93 14.39
N SER A 169 -7.14 17.69 15.57
CA SER A 169 -6.27 16.53 15.79
C SER A 169 -7.00 15.20 15.57
N LEU A 170 -8.27 15.11 15.99
CA LEU A 170 -9.10 13.92 15.81
C LEU A 170 -9.45 13.68 14.33
N PHE A 171 -9.77 14.75 13.59
CA PHE A 171 -10.07 14.71 12.15
C PHE A 171 -8.83 14.45 11.28
N ILE A 172 -7.62 14.51 11.84
CA ILE A 172 -6.41 14.04 11.17
C ILE A 172 -6.14 12.57 11.54
N ALA A 173 -6.19 12.24 12.82
CA ALA A 173 -5.80 10.91 13.31
C ALA A 173 -6.76 9.81 12.85
N LEU A 174 -8.08 10.01 12.98
CA LEU A 174 -9.07 8.98 12.62
C LEU A 174 -9.02 8.60 11.14
N PRO A 175 -9.02 9.56 10.18
CA PRO A 175 -8.96 9.20 8.77
C PRO A 175 -7.64 8.52 8.40
N VAL A 176 -6.51 8.95 8.97
CA VAL A 176 -5.22 8.28 8.72
C VAL A 176 -5.22 6.86 9.25
N LEU A 177 -5.74 6.63 10.47
CA LEU A 177 -5.86 5.27 11.02
C LEU A 177 -6.73 4.38 10.11
N LEU A 178 -7.87 4.87 9.65
CA LEU A 178 -8.72 4.14 8.70
C LEU A 178 -7.95 3.79 7.42
N ALA A 179 -7.21 4.74 6.85
CA ALA A 179 -6.41 4.50 5.66
C ALA A 179 -5.25 3.51 5.89
N CYS A 180 -4.60 3.57 7.06
CA CYS A 180 -3.49 2.68 7.45
C CYS A 180 -3.95 1.21 7.57
N PHE A 181 -5.19 0.94 7.93
CA PHE A 181 -5.76 -0.42 7.91
C PHE A 181 -6.36 -0.79 6.56
N ALA A 182 -6.97 0.17 5.85
CA ALA A 182 -7.53 -0.09 4.52
C ALA A 182 -6.45 -0.44 3.48
N TYR A 183 -5.25 0.15 3.59
CA TYR A 183 -4.13 -0.12 2.67
C TYR A 183 -3.69 -1.60 2.66
N PRO A 184 -3.24 -2.20 3.79
CA PRO A 184 -2.89 -3.61 3.86
C PRO A 184 -4.09 -4.53 3.59
N LEU A 185 -5.29 -4.16 4.05
CA LEU A 185 -6.49 -4.97 3.84
C LEU A 185 -6.90 -5.02 2.36
N GLY A 186 -6.73 -3.92 1.61
CA GLY A 186 -7.05 -3.81 0.20
C GLY A 186 -6.26 -4.75 -0.72
N ASN A 187 -5.19 -5.38 -0.21
CA ASN A 187 -4.40 -6.36 -0.96
C ASN A 187 -4.28 -7.69 -0.18
N PRO A 188 -5.37 -8.48 -0.06
CA PRO A 188 -5.40 -9.70 0.75
C PRO A 188 -4.50 -10.83 0.21
N ASP A 189 -4.01 -10.73 -1.03
CA ASP A 189 -3.26 -11.80 -1.71
C ASP A 189 -1.75 -11.75 -1.47
N ASP A 190 -1.19 -10.58 -1.14
CA ASP A 190 0.25 -10.44 -0.84
C ASP A 190 0.67 -11.32 0.34
N TYR A 191 -0.28 -11.58 1.25
CA TYR A 191 -0.13 -12.50 2.38
C TYR A 191 0.05 -13.97 1.96
N GLN A 192 -0.55 -14.37 0.82
CA GLN A 192 -0.52 -15.75 0.29
C GLN A 192 0.76 -16.02 -0.53
N GLN A 193 1.30 -15.03 -1.25
CA GLN A 193 2.52 -15.17 -2.07
C GLN A 193 3.70 -15.68 -1.23
N ASN A 194 3.85 -15.17 -0.01
CA ASN A 194 4.89 -15.55 0.94
C ASN A 194 4.58 -16.88 1.68
N ARG A 195 3.59 -17.69 1.24
CA ARG A 195 3.45 -19.12 1.59
C ARG A 195 4.34 -20.02 0.72
N SER A 196 4.64 -19.61 -0.52
CA SER A 196 5.42 -20.43 -1.47
C SER A 196 6.91 -20.55 -1.12
N GLY A 197 7.41 -19.76 -0.16
CA GLY A 197 8.78 -19.85 0.36
C GLY A 197 9.05 -21.03 1.31
N CYS A 198 8.02 -21.80 1.71
CA CYS A 198 8.19 -22.99 2.55
C CYS A 198 8.36 -24.30 1.77
N GLY A 199 8.52 -24.26 0.44
CA GLY A 199 8.82 -25.46 -0.36
C GLY A 199 9.46 -25.11 -1.69
N PHE A 200 10.77 -25.33 -1.82
CA PHE A 200 11.42 -25.44 -3.12
C PHE A 200 10.94 -26.74 -3.78
N HIS A 201 10.15 -26.64 -4.85
CA HIS A 201 10.11 -27.60 -5.97
C HIS A 201 9.58 -26.88 -7.22
N GLY A 202 10.18 -27.21 -8.36
CA GLY A 202 9.95 -26.58 -9.67
C GLY A 202 8.57 -26.87 -10.30
N PRO A 203 8.44 -26.59 -11.61
CA PRO A 203 7.23 -26.07 -12.22
C PRO A 203 6.17 -27.15 -12.42
N HIS A 204 5.00 -26.96 -11.81
CA HIS A 204 3.78 -27.60 -12.26
C HIS A 204 2.71 -26.55 -12.57
N ALA A 205 2.46 -26.41 -13.87
CA ALA A 205 1.22 -25.89 -14.41
C ALA A 205 0.08 -26.81 -13.94
N GLY A 206 -0.91 -26.25 -13.25
CA GLY A 206 -2.11 -26.98 -12.86
C GLY A 206 -2.79 -26.33 -11.69
N ASP A 207 -3.89 -25.65 -11.97
CA ASP A 207 -4.99 -25.36 -11.06
C ASP A 207 -4.64 -24.74 -9.69
N ASP A 208 -4.55 -23.40 -9.65
CA ASP A 208 -5.05 -22.72 -8.47
C ASP A 208 -5.86 -21.46 -8.84
N HIS A 209 -7.18 -21.60 -8.70
CA HIS A 209 -8.20 -20.64 -9.13
C HIS A 209 -8.40 -19.46 -8.16
N ARG A 210 -7.36 -19.10 -7.40
CA ARG A 210 -7.44 -18.13 -6.29
C ARG A 210 -6.45 -16.98 -6.37
N GLN A 211 -5.88 -16.69 -7.54
CA GLN A 211 -5.03 -15.50 -7.70
C GLN A 211 -5.83 -14.27 -8.16
N SER A 212 -5.83 -13.25 -7.32
CA SER A 212 -6.46 -11.96 -7.52
C SER A 212 -5.62 -11.06 -8.43
N ALA A 213 -6.31 -10.26 -9.25
CA ALA A 213 -5.81 -9.60 -10.45
C ALA A 213 -4.69 -8.55 -10.24
N ILE A 214 -4.53 -7.97 -9.05
CA ILE A 214 -3.53 -6.93 -8.79
C ILE A 214 -2.10 -7.52 -8.81
N LEU A 215 -1.96 -8.76 -8.33
CA LEU A 215 -0.71 -9.51 -8.33
C LEU A 215 -0.40 -10.09 -9.72
N VAL A 216 -1.42 -10.35 -10.54
CA VAL A 216 -1.22 -10.65 -11.98
C VAL A 216 -0.63 -9.44 -12.72
N CYS A 217 -1.00 -8.21 -12.36
CA CYS A 217 -0.39 -7.01 -12.97
C CYS A 217 1.06 -6.77 -12.50
N PHE A 218 1.34 -6.84 -11.20
CA PHE A 218 2.68 -6.55 -10.67
C PHE A 218 3.66 -7.74 -10.74
N GLY A 219 3.19 -8.98 -10.55
CA GLY A 219 4.00 -10.19 -10.68
C GLY A 219 4.50 -10.44 -12.11
N TYR A 220 3.76 -10.00 -13.13
CA TYR A 220 4.21 -10.06 -14.53
C TYR A 220 5.20 -8.96 -14.91
N LEU A 221 5.31 -7.88 -14.12
CA LEU A 221 6.30 -6.82 -14.32
C LEU A 221 7.66 -7.14 -13.69
N GLY A 222 7.71 -8.11 -12.76
CA GLY A 222 8.93 -8.56 -12.09
C GLY A 222 9.48 -9.91 -12.58
N ALA A 223 8.88 -10.50 -13.61
CA ALA A 223 9.29 -11.78 -14.18
C ALA A 223 10.05 -11.57 -15.51
N ASP A 224 11.20 -10.89 -15.43
CA ASP A 224 12.24 -10.86 -16.47
C ASP A 224 13.63 -10.99 -15.81
#